data_AF-A0A6V8MWN4-F1
#
_entry.id   AF-A0A6V8MWN4-F1
#
_cell.length_a   1.000
_cell.length_b   1.000
_cell.length_c   1.000
_cell.angle_alpha   90.00
_cell.angle_beta   90.00
_cell.angle_gamma   90.00
#
_symmetry.space_group_name_H-M   'P 1'
#
loop_
_entity.id
_entity.type
_entity.pdbx_description
1 polymer ?
#
loop_
_entity_poly.entity_id
_entity_poly.type
_entity_poly.pdbx_seq_one_letter_code
_entity_poly.pdbx_strand_id
1 'polypeptide(L)'
;MHMVRLVLALISLLCLSATASHAMWPVYHEPAFDGQVLDLENKQPVEGAVVVAIYNKRSMGAGKGQSSTVINIKEALTDKEGKFHIPSYTTILAQPFTRQDRTGFLIYKPGYAAVQLPLKNHFTAKTTAERELSPWYDPVLSGKYKIRLRGAGIVELPRLATKDERLRNLPALPDQLENLGKQKNLTRLINEEKKELGEPALDPYKVRQNLLAPPKGQK
;
A
#
# COMPACT_ATOMS: atom_id res chain seq x y z
N MET A 1 -49.98 -21.12 -32.17
CA MET A 1 -48.58 -20.67 -32.45
C MET A 1 -48.23 -19.30 -31.88
N HIS A 2 -49.17 -18.35 -31.75
CA HIS A 2 -48.86 -17.01 -31.20
C HIS A 2 -48.49 -17.00 -29.71
N MET A 3 -49.14 -17.83 -28.89
CA MET A 3 -48.87 -17.91 -27.45
C MET A 3 -47.46 -18.42 -27.12
N VAL A 4 -46.94 -19.38 -27.88
CA VAL A 4 -45.57 -19.92 -27.72
C VAL A 4 -44.51 -18.87 -28.08
N ARG A 5 -44.75 -18.08 -29.14
CA ARG A 5 -43.85 -16.98 -29.52
C ARG A 5 -43.82 -15.88 -28.47
N LEU A 6 -44.96 -15.60 -27.83
CA LEU A 6 -45.09 -14.59 -26.79
C LEU A 6 -44.39 -15.01 -25.49
N VAL A 7 -44.51 -16.29 -25.11
CA VAL A 7 -43.78 -16.87 -23.96
C VAL A 7 -42.27 -16.87 -24.20
N LEU A 8 -41.81 -17.26 -25.39
CA LEU A 8 -40.38 -17.22 -25.73
C LEU A 8 -39.82 -15.79 -25.74
N ALA A 9 -40.58 -14.82 -26.26
CA ALA A 9 -40.18 -13.41 -26.23
C ALA A 9 -40.07 -12.87 -24.79
N LEU A 10 -41.00 -13.26 -23.91
CA LEU A 10 -40.99 -12.86 -22.50
C LEU A 10 -39.81 -13.46 -21.75
N ILE A 11 -39.49 -14.75 -21.97
CA ILE A 11 -38.32 -15.42 -21.39
C ILE A 11 -37.02 -14.77 -21.88
N SER A 12 -36.93 -14.43 -23.17
CA SER A 12 -35.79 -13.72 -23.76
C SER A 12 -35.57 -12.36 -23.10
N LEU A 13 -36.65 -11.59 -22.91
CA LEU A 13 -36.62 -10.28 -22.27
C LEU A 13 -36.24 -10.36 -20.78
N LEU A 14 -36.72 -11.40 -20.07
CA LEU A 14 -36.33 -11.68 -18.69
C LEU A 14 -34.84 -12.06 -18.58
N CYS A 15 -34.29 -12.83 -19.53
CA CYS A 15 -32.85 -13.13 -19.59
C CYS A 15 -31.98 -11.89 -19.88
N LEU A 16 -32.49 -10.91 -20.62
CA LEU A 16 -31.80 -9.62 -20.87
C LEU A 16 -31.84 -8.68 -19.66
N SER A 17 -32.85 -8.81 -18.79
CA SER A 17 -32.96 -8.04 -17.53
C SER A 17 -32.26 -8.69 -16.33
N ALA A 18 -31.80 -9.93 -16.48
CA ALA A 18 -31.07 -10.64 -15.45
C ALA A 18 -29.63 -10.15 -15.37
N THR A 19 -29.42 -9.29 -14.37
CA THR A 19 -28.16 -8.75 -13.89
C THR A 19 -27.59 -7.61 -14.73
N ALA A 20 -27.71 -6.39 -14.21
CA ALA A 20 -26.54 -5.54 -14.10
C ALA A 20 -25.48 -6.36 -13.33
N SER A 21 -24.86 -7.30 -14.02
CA SER A 21 -23.65 -7.93 -13.56
C SER A 21 -22.76 -6.75 -13.28
N HIS A 22 -22.34 -6.59 -12.03
CA HIS A 22 -21.10 -5.88 -11.73
C HIS A 22 -20.01 -6.72 -12.40
N ALA A 23 -19.99 -6.71 -13.73
CA ALA A 23 -18.97 -7.26 -14.57
C ALA A 23 -17.78 -6.38 -14.26
N MET A 24 -17.07 -6.78 -13.20
CA MET A 24 -15.64 -6.86 -13.15
C MET A 24 -15.00 -5.92 -14.17
N TRP A 25 -15.11 -4.63 -13.88
CA TRP A 25 -14.68 -3.61 -14.81
C TRP A 25 -13.17 -3.76 -14.93
N PRO A 26 -12.61 -3.90 -16.15
CA PRO A 26 -11.20 -4.20 -16.30
C PRO A 26 -10.31 -3.02 -15.95
N VAL A 27 -10.86 -1.87 -15.53
CA VAL A 27 -10.06 -0.69 -15.16
C VAL A 27 -9.85 -0.65 -13.65
N TYR A 28 -8.57 -0.63 -13.27
CA TYR A 28 -8.13 -0.22 -11.95
C TYR A 28 -7.98 1.30 -11.95
N HIS A 29 -8.59 1.98 -10.99
CA HIS A 29 -8.45 3.42 -10.85
C HIS A 29 -8.30 3.82 -9.39
N GLU A 30 -7.27 4.63 -9.14
CA GLU A 30 -7.05 5.33 -7.89
C GLU A 30 -6.83 6.83 -8.18
N PRO A 31 -7.45 7.72 -7.39
CA PRO A 31 -7.26 9.15 -7.55
C PRO A 31 -5.84 9.56 -7.18
N ALA A 32 -5.52 10.85 -7.36
CA ALA A 32 -4.33 11.41 -6.74
C ALA A 32 -4.44 11.36 -5.21
N PHE A 33 -3.29 11.30 -4.55
CA PHE A 33 -3.19 11.31 -3.09
C PHE A 33 -2.31 12.48 -2.66
N ASP A 34 -2.86 13.29 -1.77
CA ASP A 34 -2.19 14.43 -1.18
C ASP A 34 -2.20 14.28 0.33
N GLY A 35 -1.15 14.77 0.97
CA GLY A 35 -1.06 14.73 2.42
C GLY A 35 0.17 15.43 2.94
N GLN A 36 0.33 15.33 4.26
CA GLN A 36 1.44 15.97 4.98
C GLN A 36 1.93 15.05 6.08
N VAL A 37 3.24 14.99 6.27
CA VAL A 37 3.88 14.24 7.36
C VAL A 37 4.47 15.23 8.35
N LEU A 38 4.06 15.11 9.61
CA LEU A 38 4.53 15.93 10.71
C LEU A 38 5.20 15.06 11.78
N ASP A 39 6.06 15.69 12.56
CA ASP A 39 6.58 15.11 13.78
C ASP A 39 5.49 15.13 14.87
N LEU A 40 5.29 14.01 15.55
CA LEU A 40 4.25 13.88 16.57
C LEU A 40 4.48 14.79 17.78
N GLU A 41 5.73 15.02 18.18
CA GLU A 41 6.04 15.74 19.42
C GLU A 41 6.00 17.25 19.20
N ASN A 42 6.78 17.73 18.23
CA ASN A 42 6.97 19.17 18.01
C ASN A 42 6.10 19.77 16.89
N LYS A 43 5.32 18.94 16.20
CA LYS A 43 4.42 19.33 15.10
C LYS A 43 5.13 19.98 13.90
N GLN A 44 6.45 19.87 13.81
CA GLN A 44 7.21 20.38 12.68
C GLN A 44 7.03 19.45 11.47
N PRO A 45 7.06 19.99 10.24
CA PRO A 45 7.04 19.17 9.06
C PRO A 45 8.25 18.26 8.94
N VAL A 46 8.02 17.02 8.46
CA VAL A 46 9.10 16.05 8.24
C VAL A 46 9.49 16.08 6.77
N GLU A 47 10.60 16.73 6.45
CA GLU A 47 11.16 16.77 5.09
C GLU A 47 11.88 15.47 4.70
N GLY A 48 11.71 15.06 3.44
CA GLY A 48 12.39 13.92 2.86
C GLY A 48 11.98 12.57 3.44
N ALA A 49 10.78 12.47 4.03
CA ALA A 49 10.13 11.19 4.31
C ALA A 49 9.63 10.61 2.97
N VAL A 50 9.77 9.31 2.79
CA VAL A 50 9.18 8.63 1.63
C VAL A 50 7.77 8.19 1.95
N VAL A 51 6.85 8.47 1.03
CA VAL A 51 5.48 7.96 1.04
C VAL A 51 5.30 7.07 -0.18
N VAL A 52 4.99 5.80 0.07
CA VAL A 52 4.86 4.76 -0.94
C VAL A 52 3.41 4.32 -1.05
N ALA A 53 2.79 4.55 -2.20
CA ALA A 53 1.48 4.00 -2.53
C ALA A 53 1.64 2.63 -3.17
N ILE A 54 1.01 1.62 -2.56
CA ILE A 54 1.08 0.21 -2.94
C ILE A 54 -0.28 -0.19 -3.52
N TYR A 55 -0.34 -0.30 -4.84
CA TYR A 55 -1.57 -0.65 -5.55
C TYR A 55 -1.69 -2.17 -5.63
N ASN A 56 -2.77 -2.72 -5.09
CA ASN A 56 -3.02 -4.16 -5.03
C ASN A 56 -4.22 -4.55 -5.88
N LYS A 57 -4.14 -5.70 -6.54
CA LYS A 57 -5.30 -6.41 -7.08
C LYS A 57 -5.61 -7.63 -6.24
N ARG A 58 -6.86 -8.06 -6.27
CA ARG A 58 -7.28 -9.34 -5.72
C ARG A 58 -7.71 -10.27 -6.84
N SER A 59 -7.12 -11.45 -6.90
CA SER A 59 -7.50 -12.50 -7.86
C SER A 59 -8.26 -13.61 -7.14
N MET A 60 -9.35 -14.08 -7.75
CA MET A 60 -10.11 -15.24 -7.28
C MET A 60 -9.69 -16.45 -8.10
N GLY A 61 -8.97 -17.40 -7.49
CA GLY A 61 -8.59 -18.66 -8.14
C GLY A 61 -9.58 -19.77 -7.81
N ALA A 62 -9.92 -20.60 -8.79
CA ALA A 62 -10.61 -21.86 -8.52
C ALA A 62 -9.67 -22.76 -7.68
N GLY A 63 -10.04 -22.99 -6.41
CA GLY A 63 -9.32 -23.91 -5.49
C GLY A 63 -8.16 -23.33 -4.68
N LYS A 64 -7.66 -22.11 -4.95
CA LYS A 64 -6.51 -21.50 -4.21
C LYS A 64 -6.89 -20.35 -3.27
N GLY A 65 -8.18 -20.08 -3.08
CA GLY A 65 -8.66 -18.96 -2.27
C GLY A 65 -8.44 -17.60 -2.93
N GLN A 66 -8.61 -16.53 -2.16
CA GLN A 66 -8.36 -15.15 -2.61
C GLN A 66 -6.91 -14.77 -2.35
N SER A 67 -6.19 -14.30 -3.37
CA SER A 67 -4.84 -13.74 -3.21
C SER A 67 -4.83 -12.25 -3.54
N SER A 68 -4.09 -11.48 -2.75
CA SER A 68 -3.81 -10.07 -3.03
C SER A 68 -2.38 -9.95 -3.59
N THR A 69 -2.20 -9.17 -4.64
CA THR A 69 -0.90 -9.03 -5.32
C THR A 69 -0.66 -7.57 -5.69
N VAL A 70 0.57 -7.11 -5.46
CA VAL A 70 1.01 -5.77 -5.85
C VAL A 70 1.04 -5.69 -7.38
N ILE A 71 0.36 -4.70 -7.95
CA ILE A 71 0.36 -4.45 -9.41
C ILE A 71 1.21 -3.26 -9.81
N ASN A 72 1.39 -2.31 -8.90
CA ASN A 72 2.22 -1.15 -9.12
C ASN A 72 2.58 -0.49 -7.79
N ILE A 73 3.66 0.29 -7.82
CA ILE A 73 4.10 1.14 -6.71
C ILE A 73 4.43 2.52 -7.25
N LYS A 74 4.04 3.55 -6.48
CA LYS A 74 4.51 4.92 -6.68
C LYS A 74 5.07 5.46 -5.37
N GLU A 75 6.11 6.27 -5.47
CA GLU A 75 6.73 6.94 -4.32
C GLU A 75 6.69 8.45 -4.51
N ALA A 76 6.61 9.18 -3.40
CA ALA A 76 6.89 10.60 -3.31
C ALA A 76 7.78 10.86 -2.09
N LEU A 77 8.64 11.88 -2.18
CA LEU A 77 9.33 12.43 -1.02
C LEU A 77 8.56 13.63 -0.52
N THR A 78 8.50 13.80 0.80
CA THR A 78 7.94 15.01 1.39
C THR A 78 8.86 16.20 1.19
N ASP A 79 8.28 17.37 0.93
CA ASP A 79 8.99 18.64 0.79
C ASP A 79 9.31 19.29 2.15
N LYS A 80 9.82 20.53 2.13
CA LYS A 80 10.14 21.33 3.33
C LYS A 80 8.94 21.62 4.21
N GLU A 81 7.74 21.61 3.64
CA GLU A 81 6.47 21.75 4.37
C GLU A 81 5.92 20.39 4.79
N GLY A 82 6.68 19.30 4.60
CA GLY A 82 6.27 17.93 4.91
C GLY A 82 5.18 17.40 3.98
N LYS A 83 4.86 18.11 2.90
CA LYS A 83 3.77 17.75 1.99
C LYS A 83 4.27 16.78 0.93
N PHE A 84 3.38 15.91 0.46
CA PHE A 84 3.65 15.01 -0.65
C PHE A 84 2.46 14.99 -1.61
N HIS A 85 2.76 14.64 -2.87
CA HIS A 85 1.78 14.43 -3.92
C HIS A 85 2.10 13.13 -4.66
N ILE A 86 1.14 12.20 -4.72
CA ILE A 86 1.22 11.00 -5.54
C ILE A 86 0.15 11.10 -6.64
N PRO A 87 0.54 11.15 -7.93
CA PRO A 87 -0.41 11.35 -9.02
C PRO A 87 -1.32 10.14 -9.18
N SER A 88 -2.52 10.38 -9.72
CA SER A 88 -3.53 9.35 -9.98
C SER A 88 -2.97 8.16 -10.77
N TYR A 89 -3.55 6.98 -10.55
CA TYR A 89 -3.10 5.76 -11.21
C TYR A 89 -4.29 5.04 -11.83
N THR A 90 -4.17 4.79 -13.13
CA THR A 90 -5.17 4.04 -13.90
C THR A 90 -4.45 2.97 -14.70
N THR A 91 -4.96 1.74 -14.68
CA THR A 91 -4.45 0.65 -15.52
C THR A 91 -5.54 -0.34 -15.88
N ILE A 92 -5.28 -1.21 -16.85
CA ILE A 92 -6.18 -2.29 -17.24
C ILE A 92 -5.75 -3.59 -16.55
N LEU A 93 -6.66 -4.18 -15.79
CA LEU A 93 -6.57 -5.52 -15.23
C LEU A 93 -7.00 -6.53 -16.29
N ALA A 94 -6.03 -7.01 -17.08
CA ALA A 94 -6.29 -7.94 -18.18
C ALA A 94 -6.74 -9.35 -17.74
N GLN A 95 -6.65 -9.67 -16.44
CA GLN A 95 -6.95 -11.01 -15.93
C GLN A 95 -8.42 -11.16 -15.54
N PRO A 96 -9.15 -12.17 -16.06
CA PRO A 96 -10.49 -12.49 -15.56
C PRO A 96 -10.43 -12.88 -14.08
N PHE A 97 -11.55 -12.75 -13.37
CA PHE A 97 -11.68 -12.94 -11.91
C PHE A 97 -10.74 -12.11 -11.01
N THR A 98 -10.15 -11.04 -11.54
CA THR A 98 -9.40 -10.03 -10.80
C THR A 98 -10.22 -8.77 -10.55
N ARG A 99 -10.11 -8.19 -9.36
CA ARG A 99 -10.68 -6.89 -9.00
C ARG A 99 -9.66 -6.01 -8.28
N GLN A 100 -9.92 -4.70 -8.25
CA GLN A 100 -9.17 -3.77 -7.41
C GLN A 100 -9.25 -4.18 -5.93
N ASP A 101 -8.13 -4.13 -5.23
CA ASP A 101 -8.03 -4.32 -3.78
C ASP A 101 -7.63 -3.01 -3.10
N ARG A 102 -7.51 -3.03 -1.77
CA ARG A 102 -7.11 -1.88 -0.97
C ARG A 102 -5.72 -1.38 -1.36
N THR A 103 -5.63 -0.07 -1.61
CA THR A 103 -4.34 0.62 -1.74
C THR A 103 -3.71 0.77 -0.36
N GLY A 104 -2.54 0.16 -0.19
CA GLY A 104 -1.72 0.29 1.01
C GLY A 104 -0.81 1.51 0.91
N PHE A 105 -0.43 2.07 2.05
CA PHE A 105 0.55 3.13 2.13
C PHE A 105 1.65 2.74 3.10
N LEU A 106 2.89 3.00 2.72
CA LEU A 106 4.05 2.91 3.59
C LEU A 106 4.67 4.31 3.72
N ILE A 107 4.84 4.80 4.94
CA ILE A 107 5.52 6.05 5.22
C ILE A 107 6.76 5.76 6.03
N TYR A 108 7.90 6.29 5.61
CA TYR A 108 9.16 6.02 6.26
C TYR A 108 10.15 7.18 6.20
N LYS A 109 10.85 7.41 7.31
CA LYS A 109 11.99 8.31 7.44
C LYS A 109 12.95 7.71 8.48
N PRO A 110 14.27 7.69 8.22
CA PRO A 110 15.29 7.39 9.21
C PRO A 110 15.02 8.09 10.56
N GLY A 111 15.07 7.34 11.66
CA GLY A 111 14.77 7.84 13.01
C GLY A 111 13.29 8.01 13.38
N TYR A 112 12.35 7.77 12.47
CA TYR A 112 10.91 7.81 12.75
C TYR A 112 10.28 6.41 12.69
N ALA A 113 9.16 6.24 13.39
CA ALA A 113 8.40 5.00 13.33
C ALA A 113 7.76 4.83 11.93
N ALA A 114 7.99 3.67 11.30
CA ALA A 114 7.51 3.34 9.98
C ALA A 114 6.03 2.94 10.07
N VAL A 115 5.22 3.41 9.13
CA VAL A 115 3.77 3.14 9.14
C VAL A 115 3.39 2.41 7.88
N GLN A 116 2.69 1.28 8.02
CA GLN A 116 2.10 0.58 6.89
C GLN A 116 0.60 0.36 7.13
N LEU A 117 -0.25 1.14 6.46
CA LEU A 117 -1.70 1.15 6.68
C LEU A 117 -2.49 1.43 5.38
N PRO A 118 -3.75 0.98 5.28
CA PRO A 118 -4.63 1.34 4.16
C PRO A 118 -5.20 2.77 4.33
N LEU A 119 -4.37 3.78 4.04
CA LEU A 119 -4.67 5.21 4.26
C LEU A 119 -5.39 5.92 3.09
N LYS A 120 -5.96 5.17 2.13
CA LYS A 120 -6.62 5.75 0.95
C LYS A 120 -7.63 6.86 1.30
N ASN A 121 -8.59 6.56 2.18
CA ASN A 121 -9.64 7.53 2.53
C ASN A 121 -9.10 8.74 3.30
N HIS A 122 -7.92 8.61 3.91
CA HIS A 122 -7.24 9.67 4.63
C HIS A 122 -6.65 10.70 3.65
N PHE A 123 -5.92 10.23 2.65
CA PHE A 123 -5.26 11.08 1.65
C PHE A 123 -6.17 11.58 0.53
N THR A 124 -7.40 11.07 0.44
CA THR A 124 -8.42 11.63 -0.47
C THR A 124 -9.36 12.61 0.24
N ALA A 125 -8.98 13.11 1.42
CA ALA A 125 -9.79 14.00 2.27
C ALA A 125 -11.23 13.51 2.56
N LYS A 126 -11.48 12.20 2.46
CA LYS A 126 -12.79 11.60 2.76
C LYS A 126 -13.01 11.38 4.26
N THR A 127 -11.97 11.62 5.05
CA THR A 127 -11.98 11.44 6.50
C THR A 127 -11.51 12.73 7.15
N THR A 128 -12.33 13.30 8.02
CA THR A 128 -12.02 14.49 8.84
C THR A 128 -11.75 14.13 10.30
N ALA A 129 -12.14 12.92 10.72
CA ALA A 129 -11.98 12.45 12.08
C ALA A 129 -10.50 12.22 12.42
N GLU A 130 -10.06 12.80 13.54
CA GLU A 130 -8.76 12.49 14.11
C GLU A 130 -8.76 11.07 14.70
N ARG A 131 -7.67 10.34 14.52
CA ARG A 131 -7.50 8.98 15.04
C ARG A 131 -6.09 8.80 15.58
N GLU A 132 -6.00 8.16 16.73
CA GLU A 132 -4.73 7.70 17.28
C GLU A 132 -4.64 6.19 17.13
N LEU A 133 -3.55 5.70 16.55
CA LEU A 133 -3.39 4.29 16.21
C LEU A 133 -2.02 3.78 16.64
N SER A 134 -1.95 2.50 17.01
CA SER A 134 -0.68 1.79 17.14
C SER A 134 -0.64 0.66 16.11
N PRO A 135 -0.13 0.91 14.90
CA PRO A 135 -0.18 -0.06 13.80
C PRO A 135 0.82 -1.21 13.91
N TRP A 136 1.67 -1.21 14.93
CA TRP A 136 2.73 -2.21 15.08
C TRP A 136 2.24 -3.45 15.80
N TYR A 137 2.69 -4.62 15.34
CA TYR A 137 2.50 -5.89 16.04
C TYR A 137 3.64 -6.17 17.03
N ASP A 138 4.79 -5.51 16.88
CA ASP A 138 5.93 -5.67 17.79
C ASP A 138 5.54 -5.19 19.21
N PRO A 139 5.68 -6.02 20.25
CA PRO A 139 5.29 -5.66 21.62
C PRO A 139 6.04 -4.44 22.18
N VAL A 140 7.28 -4.20 21.75
CA VAL A 140 8.10 -3.06 22.19
C VAL A 140 7.55 -1.76 21.61
N LEU A 141 7.17 -1.78 20.33
CA LEU A 141 6.66 -0.58 19.65
C LEU A 141 5.18 -0.32 19.93
N SER A 142 4.35 -1.38 19.96
CA SER A 142 2.89 -1.27 19.96
C SER A 142 2.29 -0.59 21.20
N GLY A 143 2.91 -0.75 22.37
CA GLY A 143 2.47 -0.09 23.60
C GLY A 143 3.08 1.31 23.80
N LYS A 144 4.24 1.58 23.20
CA LYS A 144 5.05 2.77 23.45
C LYS A 144 4.75 3.90 22.47
N TYR A 145 4.59 3.56 21.20
CA TYR A 145 4.43 4.53 20.13
C TYR A 145 3.02 4.48 19.57
N LYS A 146 2.53 5.64 19.19
CA LYS A 146 1.27 5.80 18.47
C LYS A 146 1.46 6.83 17.39
N ILE A 147 0.76 6.65 16.28
CA ILE A 147 0.63 7.67 15.25
C ILE A 147 -0.66 8.42 15.45
N ARG A 148 -0.69 9.66 14.96
CA ARG A 148 -1.93 10.44 14.89
C ARG A 148 -2.27 10.76 13.45
N LEU A 149 -3.47 10.41 13.05
CA LEU A 149 -4.07 10.77 11.79
C LEU A 149 -4.96 11.98 12.04
N ARG A 150 -4.75 13.09 11.31
CA ARG A 150 -5.60 14.29 11.39
C ARG A 150 -6.28 14.57 10.05
N GLY A 151 -7.35 15.36 10.08
CA GLY A 151 -8.05 15.74 8.85
C GLY A 151 -7.11 16.29 7.77
N ALA A 152 -7.60 16.27 6.51
CA ALA A 152 -6.84 16.72 5.34
C ALA A 152 -5.55 15.92 5.04
N GLY A 153 -5.54 14.61 5.35
CA GLY A 153 -4.43 13.74 4.94
C GLY A 153 -3.15 13.92 5.74
N ILE A 154 -3.22 14.48 6.95
CA ILE A 154 -2.06 14.71 7.81
C ILE A 154 -1.75 13.45 8.62
N VAL A 155 -0.49 13.01 8.62
CA VAL A 155 0.02 11.91 9.45
C VAL A 155 1.13 12.43 10.34
N GLU A 156 0.96 12.26 11.65
CA GLU A 156 1.97 12.61 12.64
C GLU A 156 2.72 11.35 13.09
N LEU A 157 4.05 11.37 12.93
CA LEU A 157 4.94 10.23 13.20
C LEU A 157 5.76 10.47 14.46
N PRO A 158 5.84 9.50 15.38
CA PRO A 158 6.74 9.58 16.52
C PRO A 158 8.19 9.28 16.10
N ARG A 159 9.13 9.91 16.82
CA ARG A 159 10.56 9.60 16.72
C ARG A 159 10.89 8.35 17.55
N LEU A 160 11.85 7.58 17.07
CA LEU A 160 12.38 6.41 17.78
C LEU A 160 13.63 6.82 18.56
N ALA A 161 13.69 6.40 19.82
CA ALA A 161 14.72 6.90 20.74
C ALA A 161 16.00 6.06 20.66
N THR A 162 15.85 4.73 20.53
CA THR A 162 16.97 3.79 20.66
C THR A 162 17.32 3.11 19.35
N LYS A 163 18.56 2.63 19.25
CA LYS A 163 19.04 1.82 18.13
C LYS A 163 18.20 0.55 17.95
N ASP A 164 17.86 -0.15 19.03
CA ASP A 164 17.07 -1.39 18.98
C ASP A 164 15.66 -1.15 18.42
N GLU A 165 14.98 -0.07 18.85
CA GLU A 165 13.68 0.32 18.31
C GLU A 165 13.75 0.65 16.81
N ARG A 166 14.79 1.39 16.39
CA ARG A 166 15.03 1.72 14.98
C ARG A 166 15.23 0.47 14.13
N LEU A 167 15.99 -0.51 14.62
CA LEU A 167 16.22 -1.80 13.94
C LEU A 167 14.93 -2.61 13.79
N ARG A 168 14.12 -2.72 14.86
CA ARG A 168 12.83 -3.43 14.83
C ARG A 168 11.81 -2.78 13.89
N ASN A 169 11.92 -1.46 13.74
CA ASN A 169 11.03 -0.66 12.92
C ASN A 169 11.41 -0.62 11.42
N LEU A 170 12.56 -1.19 11.02
CA LEU A 170 12.97 -1.19 9.63
C LEU A 170 11.89 -1.83 8.75
N PRO A 171 11.29 -1.08 7.80
CA PRO A 171 10.26 -1.64 6.95
C PRO A 171 10.84 -2.65 5.96
N ALA A 172 10.07 -3.68 5.65
CA ALA A 172 10.32 -4.54 4.49
C ALA A 172 9.93 -3.80 3.20
N LEU A 173 10.51 -4.21 2.06
CA LEU A 173 10.06 -3.72 0.75
C LEU A 173 8.67 -4.28 0.42
N PRO A 174 7.66 -3.43 0.12
CA PRO A 174 6.31 -3.84 -0.27
C PRO A 174 6.21 -4.85 -1.42
N ASP A 175 7.07 -4.72 -2.42
CA ASP A 175 7.20 -5.70 -3.52
C ASP A 175 8.66 -6.07 -3.69
N GLN A 176 8.93 -7.36 -3.81
CA GLN A 176 10.25 -7.97 -3.85
C GLN A 176 10.57 -8.58 -5.22
N LEU A 177 9.71 -8.40 -6.23
CA LEU A 177 9.89 -8.95 -7.56
C LEU A 177 9.80 -7.90 -8.67
N GLU A 178 8.59 -7.54 -9.10
CA GLU A 178 8.36 -6.81 -10.36
C GLU A 178 8.56 -5.30 -10.20
N ASN A 179 8.19 -4.73 -9.05
CA ASN A 179 8.24 -3.30 -8.78
C ASN A 179 9.43 -2.87 -7.92
N LEU A 180 10.46 -3.71 -7.78
CA LEU A 180 11.68 -3.37 -7.02
C LEU A 180 12.33 -2.07 -7.50
N GLY A 181 12.46 -1.90 -8.82
CA GLY A 181 13.06 -0.71 -9.42
C GLY A 181 12.25 0.58 -9.23
N LYS A 182 11.00 0.48 -8.74
CA LYS A 182 10.12 1.63 -8.47
C LYS A 182 10.20 2.13 -7.03
N GLN A 183 10.95 1.44 -6.16
CA GLN A 183 11.04 1.73 -4.72
C GLN A 183 12.41 2.31 -4.33
N LYS A 184 12.96 3.18 -5.18
CA LYS A 184 14.36 3.63 -5.07
C LYS A 184 14.59 4.50 -3.85
N ASN A 185 13.64 5.39 -3.53
CA ASN A 185 13.77 6.27 -2.39
C ASN A 185 13.62 5.51 -1.09
N LEU A 186 12.65 4.58 -1.00
CA LEU A 186 12.52 3.71 0.15
C LEU A 186 13.78 2.87 0.39
N THR A 187 14.28 2.22 -0.66
CA THR A 187 15.52 1.41 -0.58
C THR A 187 16.69 2.27 -0.09
N ARG A 188 16.86 3.48 -0.65
CA ARG A 188 17.93 4.40 -0.26
C ARG A 188 17.83 4.75 1.23
N LEU A 189 16.66 5.17 1.71
CA LEU A 189 16.46 5.56 3.10
C LEU A 189 16.65 4.38 4.08
N ILE A 190 16.20 3.17 3.72
CA ILE A 190 16.45 1.97 4.52
C ILE A 190 17.96 1.69 4.62
N ASN A 191 18.69 1.87 3.53
CA ASN A 191 20.14 1.64 3.50
C ASN A 191 20.92 2.69 4.28
N GLU A 192 20.50 3.95 4.23
CA GLU A 192 21.04 5.02 5.06
C GLU A 192 20.86 4.70 6.55
N GLU A 193 19.64 4.34 6.96
CA GLU A 193 19.34 3.93 8.33
C GLU A 193 20.19 2.71 8.74
N LYS A 194 20.23 1.65 7.93
CA LYS A 194 21.03 0.46 8.23
C LYS A 194 22.51 0.79 8.41
N LYS A 195 23.07 1.62 7.53
CA LYS A 195 24.46 2.06 7.63
C LYS A 195 24.72 2.80 8.93
N GLU A 196 23.84 3.72 9.33
CA GLU A 196 23.95 4.42 10.62
C GLU A 196 23.87 3.47 11.82
N LEU A 197 23.05 2.42 11.71
CA LEU A 197 22.90 1.41 12.75
C LEU A 197 23.99 0.32 12.70
N GLY A 198 24.93 0.38 11.76
CA GLY A 198 26.00 -0.62 11.60
C GLY A 198 25.53 -1.96 11.02
N GLU A 199 24.39 -1.96 10.32
CA GLU A 199 23.83 -3.11 9.61
C GLU A 199 24.24 -3.12 8.13
N PRO A 200 24.33 -4.31 7.50
CA PRO A 200 24.63 -4.40 6.08
C PRO A 200 23.50 -3.82 5.23
N ALA A 201 23.86 -3.09 4.18
CA ALA A 201 22.90 -2.52 3.25
C ALA A 201 22.02 -3.60 2.59
N LEU A 202 20.74 -3.27 2.40
CA LEU A 202 19.82 -4.04 1.58
C LEU A 202 20.22 -3.94 0.10
N ASP A 203 20.42 -5.08 -0.53
CA ASP A 203 20.53 -5.21 -1.99
C ASP A 203 19.23 -5.81 -2.53
N PRO A 204 18.35 -5.00 -3.17
CA PRO A 204 17.07 -5.45 -3.71
C PRO A 204 17.21 -6.61 -4.71
N TYR A 205 18.31 -6.68 -5.46
CA TYR A 205 18.53 -7.73 -6.45
C TYR A 205 18.94 -9.05 -5.80
N LYS A 206 19.72 -9.01 -4.71
CA LYS A 206 19.98 -10.21 -3.91
C LYS A 206 18.70 -10.73 -3.24
N VAL A 207 17.84 -9.84 -2.74
CA VAL A 207 16.53 -10.23 -2.20
C VAL A 207 15.71 -10.97 -3.27
N ARG A 208 15.62 -10.40 -4.48
CA ARG A 208 14.95 -11.05 -5.62
C ARG A 208 15.55 -12.41 -5.96
N GLN A 209 16.88 -12.50 -6.06
CA GLN A 209 17.57 -13.75 -6.37
C GLN A 209 17.28 -14.84 -5.34
N ASN A 210 17.30 -14.49 -4.05
CA ASN A 210 16.99 -15.43 -2.97
C ASN A 210 15.54 -15.94 -3.03
N LEU A 211 14.59 -15.10 -3.45
CA LEU A 211 13.18 -15.49 -3.61
C LEU A 211 12.92 -16.37 -4.84
N LEU A 212 13.71 -16.17 -5.90
CA LEU A 212 13.64 -16.97 -7.12
C LEU A 212 14.42 -18.30 -7.01
N ALA A 213 15.30 -18.42 -6.02
CA ALA A 213 16.06 -19.66 -5.80
C ALA A 213 15.11 -20.78 -5.33
N PRO A 214 15.28 -22.02 -5.84
CA PRO A 214 14.49 -23.15 -5.36
C PRO A 214 14.76 -23.40 -3.87
N PRO A 215 13.76 -23.86 -3.10
CA PRO A 215 13.94 -24.14 -1.68
C PRO A 215 15.03 -25.19 -1.49
N LYS A 216 16.06 -24.86 -0.70
CA LYS A 216 17.12 -25.79 -0.34
C LYS A 216 16.51 -26.95 0.45
N GLY A 217 16.36 -28.12 -0.17
CA GLY A 217 15.91 -29.34 0.52
C GLY A 217 14.84 -30.18 -0.17
N GLN A 218 14.37 -29.81 -1.36
CA GLN A 218 13.55 -30.70 -2.20
C GLN A 218 14.45 -31.38 -3.25
N LYS A 219 15.04 -32.52 -2.89
CA LYS A 219 15.54 -33.53 -3.81
C LYS A 219 14.78 -34.82 -3.55
#